data_AF-A0A7K4MJF5-F1
#
_entry.id   AF-A0A7K4MJF5-F1
#
_cell.length_a   1.000
_cell.length_b   1.000
_cell.length_c   1.000
_cell.angle_alpha   90.00
_cell.angle_beta   90.00
_cell.angle_gamma   90.00
#
_symmetry.space_group_name_H-M   'P 1'
#
loop_
_entity.id
_entity.type
_entity.pdbx_description
1 polymer ?
#
loop_
_entity_poly.entity_id
_entity_poly.type
_entity_poly.pdbx_seq_one_letter_code
_entity_poly.pdbx_strand_id
1 'polypeptide(L)'
;MLVKVFGVVELNYNFATLFITHTAPDGTSTTHKVYTTKDSYYEIYFTHNWDSPRGTYLISTVMQSVEIGSISYELIHDPSYKSAEEIMAEYKSGTSQESNISVSTKENLVVQSKIPSWVKNVFGWYYLDKISEDGVISAIKYLISKNVIKLD
;
A
#
# COMPACT_ATOMS: atom_id res chain seq x y z
N MET A 1 -0.48 3.72 -0.79
CA MET A 1 -1.94 3.58 -0.62
C MET A 1 -2.63 4.79 -1.24
N LEU A 2 -3.78 4.59 -1.89
CA LEU A 2 -4.59 5.67 -2.47
C LEU A 2 -5.90 5.77 -1.67
N VAL A 3 -6.23 6.97 -1.19
CA VAL A 3 -7.50 7.26 -0.51
C VAL A 3 -8.34 8.16 -1.40
N LYS A 4 -9.56 7.73 -1.71
CA LYS A 4 -10.56 8.53 -2.42
C LYS A 4 -11.54 9.10 -1.40
N VAL A 5 -11.70 10.43 -1.41
CA VAL A 5 -12.74 11.13 -0.65
C VAL A 5 -13.74 11.71 -1.64
N PHE A 6 -15.03 11.49 -1.40
CA PHE A 6 -16.08 11.94 -2.30
C PHE A 6 -17.37 12.21 -1.55
N GLY A 7 -18.27 12.95 -2.17
CA GLY A 7 -19.58 13.24 -1.61
C GLY A 7 -20.46 14.05 -2.55
N VAL A 8 -21.65 14.38 -2.07
CA VAL A 8 -22.59 15.28 -2.73
C VAL A 8 -22.87 16.48 -1.82
N VAL A 9 -23.05 17.65 -2.41
CA VAL A 9 -23.38 18.89 -1.69
C VAL A 9 -24.69 19.43 -2.20
N GLU A 10 -25.62 19.80 -1.33
CA GLU A 10 -26.85 20.46 -1.78
C GLU A 10 -26.54 21.87 -2.28
N LEU A 11 -26.81 22.13 -3.56
CA LEU A 11 -26.49 23.38 -4.23
C LEU A 11 -27.74 24.01 -4.83
N ASN A 12 -27.83 25.33 -4.73
CA ASN A 12 -28.83 26.15 -5.43
C ASN A 12 -28.29 26.72 -6.75
N TYR A 13 -27.14 26.22 -7.24
CA TYR A 13 -26.42 26.69 -8.42
C TYR A 13 -25.75 25.52 -9.16
N ASN A 14 -25.25 25.78 -10.38
CA ASN A 14 -24.69 24.76 -11.28
C ASN A 14 -23.40 24.08 -10.81
N PHE A 15 -22.59 24.74 -9.98
CA PHE A 15 -21.40 24.15 -9.37
C PHE A 15 -20.97 25.01 -8.17
N ALA A 16 -20.22 24.41 -7.25
CA ALA A 16 -19.60 25.10 -6.13
C ALA A 16 -18.08 24.89 -6.11
N THR A 17 -17.40 25.82 -5.47
CA THR A 17 -16.00 25.66 -5.09
C THR A 17 -15.94 25.21 -3.64
N LEU A 18 -15.27 24.09 -3.40
CA LEU A 18 -14.97 23.52 -2.10
C LEU A 18 -13.49 23.74 -1.78
N PHE A 19 -13.20 23.96 -0.50
CA PHE A 19 -11.86 23.93 0.06
C PHE A 19 -11.78 22.71 0.97
N ILE A 20 -11.04 21.70 0.53
CA ILE A 20 -10.86 20.45 1.26
C ILE A 20 -9.50 20.50 1.95
N THR A 21 -9.51 20.53 3.28
CA THR A 21 -8.32 20.53 4.11
C THR A 21 -8.01 19.11 4.58
N HIS A 22 -6.81 18.63 4.26
CA HIS A 22 -6.26 17.34 4.70
C HIS A 22 -5.20 17.58 5.76
N THR A 23 -5.47 17.10 6.97
CA THR A 23 -4.62 17.27 8.15
C THR A 23 -4.03 15.91 8.54
N ALA A 24 -2.70 15.86 8.60
CA ALA A 24 -1.93 14.70 9.01
C ALA A 24 -1.94 14.50 10.53
N PRO A 25 -1.61 13.29 11.02
CA PRO A 25 -1.50 12.98 12.45
C PRO A 25 -0.53 13.89 13.22
N ASP A 26 0.48 14.44 12.55
CA ASP A 26 1.44 15.38 13.12
C ASP A 26 0.93 16.84 13.18
N GLY A 27 -0.31 17.08 12.72
CA GLY A 27 -0.96 18.39 12.67
C GLY A 27 -0.72 19.18 11.38
N THR A 28 0.17 18.71 10.50
CA THR A 28 0.46 19.37 9.23
C THR A 28 -0.79 19.33 8.33
N SER A 29 -1.18 20.47 7.77
CA SER A 29 -2.39 20.59 6.96
C SER A 29 -2.12 21.12 5.56
N THR A 30 -2.84 20.58 4.58
CA THR A 30 -2.85 21.05 3.19
C THR A 30 -4.29 21.31 2.75
N THR A 31 -4.53 22.38 1.99
CA THR A 31 -5.87 22.74 1.51
C THR A 31 -5.92 22.69 0.00
N HIS A 32 -6.92 21.99 -0.54
CA HIS A 32 -7.15 21.80 -1.96
C HIS A 32 -8.44 22.47 -2.40
N LYS A 33 -8.38 23.22 -3.49
CA LYS A 33 -9.56 23.78 -4.16
C LYS A 33 -10.17 22.72 -5.09
N VAL A 34 -11.40 22.32 -4.83
CA VAL A 34 -12.13 21.30 -5.61
C VAL A 34 -13.43 21.90 -6.14
N TYR A 35 -13.81 21.55 -7.36
CA TYR A 35 -15.07 21.98 -7.96
C TYR A 35 -16.06 20.82 -7.96
N THR A 36 -17.32 21.10 -7.64
CA THR A 36 -18.38 20.09 -7.82
C THR A 36 -18.68 19.91 -9.31
N THR A 37 -19.21 18.73 -9.66
CA THR A 37 -19.89 18.52 -10.93
C THR A 37 -21.23 19.27 -10.96
N LYS A 38 -21.90 19.24 -12.11
CA LYS A 38 -23.25 19.78 -12.27
C LYS A 38 -24.28 19.07 -11.41
N ASP A 39 -24.04 17.80 -11.09
CA ASP A 39 -24.91 16.97 -10.26
C ASP A 39 -24.48 17.00 -8.79
N SER A 40 -23.86 18.10 -8.35
CA SER A 40 -23.47 18.33 -6.96
C SER A 40 -22.40 17.39 -6.38
N TYR A 41 -21.82 16.52 -7.19
CA TYR A 41 -20.82 15.54 -6.75
C TYR A 41 -19.41 16.13 -6.70
N TYR A 42 -18.59 15.71 -5.75
CA TYR A 42 -17.15 16.01 -5.72
C TYR A 42 -16.33 14.78 -5.36
N GLU A 43 -15.07 14.76 -5.81
CA GLU A 43 -14.09 13.78 -5.36
C GLU A 43 -12.67 14.36 -5.35
N ILE A 44 -11.83 13.81 -4.49
CA ILE A 44 -10.40 14.11 -4.39
C ILE A 44 -9.66 12.83 -3.95
N TYR A 45 -8.37 12.75 -4.31
CA TYR A 45 -7.51 11.61 -4.03
C TYR A 45 -6.28 12.04 -3.23
N PHE A 46 -5.93 11.26 -2.21
CA PHE A 46 -4.70 11.42 -1.43
C PHE A 46 -3.82 10.18 -1.55
N THR A 47 -2.54 10.37 -1.84
CA THR A 47 -1.56 9.30 -1.94
C THR A 47 -0.68 9.25 -0.71
N HIS A 48 -0.57 8.06 -0.12
CA HIS A 48 0.34 7.77 0.99
C HIS A 48 1.40 6.77 0.57
N ASN A 49 2.62 6.99 1.04
CA ASN A 49 3.76 6.10 0.85
C ASN A 49 4.27 5.58 2.21
N TRP A 50 5.44 4.94 2.17
CA TRP A 50 6.07 4.40 3.37
C TRP A 50 6.41 5.48 4.42
N ASP A 51 6.73 6.69 3.96
CA ASP A 51 7.15 7.81 4.83
C ASP A 51 5.99 8.63 5.39
N SER A 52 4.76 8.38 4.94
CA SER A 52 3.58 9.11 5.43
C SER A 52 3.31 8.81 6.91
N PRO A 53 3.07 9.82 7.77
CA PRO A 53 2.82 9.61 9.20
C PRO A 53 1.69 8.61 9.47
N ARG A 54 1.91 7.72 10.44
CA ARG A 54 0.88 6.74 10.86
C ARG A 54 -0.04 7.36 11.89
N GLY A 55 -1.32 6.99 11.82
CA GLY A 55 -2.37 7.49 12.70
C GLY A 55 -3.55 8.13 11.95
N THR A 56 -4.33 8.92 12.67
CA THR A 56 -5.58 9.49 12.18
C THR A 56 -5.36 10.74 11.34
N TYR A 57 -5.82 10.69 10.10
CA TYR A 57 -5.95 11.83 9.21
C TYR A 57 -7.36 12.42 9.30
N LEU A 58 -7.46 13.74 9.27
CA LEU A 58 -8.72 14.48 9.26
C LEU A 58 -8.92 15.15 7.90
N ILE A 59 -10.14 15.13 7.40
CA ILE A 59 -10.56 15.82 6.20
C ILE A 59 -11.71 16.75 6.57
N SER A 60 -11.53 18.05 6.39
CA SER A 60 -12.59 19.05 6.53
C SER A 60 -12.94 19.62 5.16
N THR A 61 -14.22 19.71 4.85
CA THR A 61 -14.74 20.29 3.62
C THR A 61 -15.43 21.61 3.93
N VAL A 62 -14.94 22.69 3.35
CA VAL A 62 -15.45 24.04 3.54
C VAL A 62 -16.02 24.57 2.23
N MET A 63 -17.23 25.13 2.29
CA MET A 63 -17.86 25.86 1.20
C MET A 63 -18.24 27.25 1.69
N GLN A 64 -17.84 28.30 0.96
CA GLN A 64 -18.15 29.70 1.32
C GLN A 64 -17.77 30.05 2.79
N SER A 65 -16.62 29.54 3.26
CA SER A 65 -16.13 29.71 4.63
C SER A 65 -16.94 29.01 5.73
N VAL A 66 -17.89 28.15 5.37
CA VAL A 66 -18.65 27.28 6.29
C VAL A 66 -18.19 25.84 6.11
N GLU A 67 -17.87 25.16 7.22
CA GLU A 67 -17.60 23.72 7.20
C GLU A 67 -18.90 22.95 6.94
N ILE A 68 -18.91 22.15 5.88
CA ILE A 68 -20.08 21.38 5.42
C ILE A 68 -19.92 19.88 5.63
N GLY A 69 -18.74 19.42 6.04
CA GLY A 69 -18.50 18.02 6.33
C GLY A 69 -17.10 17.77 6.85
N SER A 70 -17.00 16.80 7.75
CA SER A 70 -15.74 16.33 8.31
C SER A 70 -15.72 14.82 8.34
N ILE A 71 -14.63 14.20 7.90
CA ILE A 71 -14.41 12.76 7.99
C ILE A 71 -12.98 12.50 8.49
N SER A 72 -12.75 11.28 8.97
CA SER A 72 -11.42 10.82 9.32
C SER A 72 -11.14 9.44 8.74
N TYR A 73 -9.86 9.13 8.55
CA TYR A 73 -9.40 7.77 8.28
C TYR A 73 -8.08 7.53 8.99
N GLU A 74 -7.83 6.28 9.37
CA GLU A 74 -6.60 5.89 10.04
C GLU A 74 -5.64 5.22 9.05
N LEU A 75 -4.40 5.70 9.03
CA LEU A 75 -3.32 5.07 8.29
C LEU A 75 -2.51 4.20 9.24
N ILE A 76 -2.84 2.91 9.26
CA ILE A 76 -2.13 1.90 10.04
C ILE A 76 -0.97 1.31 9.25
N HIS A 77 0.07 0.92 9.98
CA HIS A 77 1.05 -0.02 9.47
C HIS A 77 0.65 -1.41 10.00
N ASP A 78 0.43 -2.37 9.11
CA ASP A 78 0.28 -3.75 9.58
C ASP A 78 1.65 -4.22 10.09
N PRO A 79 1.76 -4.60 11.38
CA PRO A 79 3.04 -4.91 12.02
C PRO A 79 3.75 -6.14 11.41
N SER A 80 3.09 -6.89 10.53
CA SER A 80 3.72 -7.96 9.76
C SER A 80 4.54 -7.46 8.56
N TYR A 81 4.31 -6.24 8.09
CA TYR A 81 5.13 -5.63 7.05
C TYR A 81 6.39 -5.05 7.68
N LYS A 82 7.54 -5.48 7.17
CA LYS A 82 8.86 -4.98 7.55
C LYS A 82 9.27 -3.87 6.59
N SER A 83 10.02 -2.88 7.08
CA SER A 83 10.59 -1.85 6.20
C SER A 83 11.55 -2.45 5.17
N ALA A 84 11.89 -1.68 4.12
CA ALA A 84 12.93 -2.07 3.18
C ALA A 84 14.22 -2.45 3.89
N GLU A 85 14.62 -1.61 4.84
CA GLU A 85 15.81 -1.77 5.64
C GLU A 85 15.73 -3.00 6.55
N GLU A 86 14.58 -3.26 7.17
CA GLU A 86 14.36 -4.43 8.04
C GLU A 86 14.35 -5.74 7.26
N ILE A 87 13.64 -5.80 6.12
CA ILE A 87 13.68 -6.94 5.19
C ILE A 87 15.12 -7.16 4.73
N MET A 88 15.85 -6.09 4.46
CA MET A 88 17.24 -6.19 4.02
C MET A 88 18.22 -6.56 5.12
N ALA A 89 17.98 -6.15 6.36
CA ALA A 89 18.74 -6.59 7.51
C ALA A 89 18.54 -8.10 7.75
N GLU A 90 17.30 -8.60 7.64
CA GLU A 90 16.98 -10.03 7.73
C GLU A 90 17.60 -10.84 6.58
N TYR A 91 17.56 -10.32 5.35
CA TYR A 91 18.18 -10.97 4.20
C TYR A 91 19.72 -11.02 4.31
N LYS A 92 20.34 -9.96 4.83
CA LYS A 92 21.80 -9.89 5.05
C LYS A 92 22.26 -10.69 6.27
N SER A 93 21.41 -10.88 7.27
CA SER A 93 21.75 -11.61 8.50
C SER A 93 21.69 -13.12 8.36
N GLY A 94 21.25 -13.65 7.21
CA GLY A 94 21.45 -15.04 6.83
C GLY A 94 21.05 -16.05 7.90
N THR A 95 19.86 -15.92 8.50
CA THR A 95 19.30 -16.99 9.33
C THR A 95 18.23 -17.72 8.53
N SER A 96 18.65 -18.76 7.82
CA SER A 96 17.76 -19.89 7.58
C SER A 96 17.41 -20.47 8.95
N GLN A 97 16.29 -20.05 9.55
CA GLN A 97 15.67 -20.91 10.56
C GLN A 97 15.11 -22.12 9.83
N GLU A 98 15.94 -23.13 9.64
CA GLU A 98 15.45 -24.51 9.61
C GLU A 98 14.84 -24.75 11.00
N SER A 99 13.51 -24.75 11.05
CA SER A 99 12.77 -25.15 12.23
C SER A 99 13.04 -26.64 12.46
N ASN A 100 13.88 -26.94 13.45
CA ASN A 100 14.04 -28.29 13.99
C ASN A 100 12.75 -28.67 14.74
N ILE A 101 11.73 -29.12 14.02
CA ILE A 101 10.58 -29.80 14.61
C ILE A 101 10.86 -31.30 14.54
N SER A 102 11.26 -31.86 15.68
CA SER A 102 11.27 -33.30 15.92
C SER A 102 9.83 -33.82 15.88
N VAL A 103 9.38 -34.34 14.73
CA VAL A 103 8.07 -34.99 14.61
C VAL A 103 8.23 -36.49 14.81
N SER A 104 7.80 -36.95 15.98
CA SER A 104 7.39 -38.33 16.19
C SER A 104 5.93 -38.50 15.77
N THR A 105 5.68 -39.56 15.02
CA THR A 105 4.38 -40.14 14.64
C THR A 105 3.73 -39.61 13.35
N LYS A 106 3.49 -40.60 12.47
CA LYS A 106 2.83 -40.54 11.17
C LYS A 106 1.45 -39.88 11.25
N GLU A 107 1.27 -38.78 10.52
CA GLU A 107 0.14 -38.52 9.62
C GLU A 107 0.47 -37.28 8.75
N ASN A 108 0.16 -37.36 7.46
CA ASN A 108 0.51 -36.37 6.43
C ASN A 108 -0.17 -35.00 6.69
N LEU A 109 0.53 -34.07 7.34
CA LEU A 109 0.18 -32.65 7.34
C LEU A 109 1.19 -31.90 6.48
N VAL A 110 0.77 -31.53 5.27
CA VAL A 110 1.48 -30.66 4.34
C VAL A 110 1.69 -29.31 5.02
N VAL A 111 2.89 -29.10 5.59
CA VAL A 111 3.27 -27.79 6.14
C VAL A 111 3.53 -26.84 4.99
N GLN A 112 2.67 -25.83 4.92
CA GLN A 112 2.52 -24.85 3.87
C GLN A 112 3.76 -23.94 3.75
N SER A 113 4.70 -24.28 2.87
CA SER A 113 5.69 -23.32 2.35
C SER A 113 5.06 -22.57 1.16
N LYS A 114 4.31 -21.50 1.44
CA LYS A 114 3.39 -20.87 0.47
C LYS A 114 4.09 -20.03 -0.62
N ILE A 115 5.40 -19.78 -0.52
CA ILE A 115 6.15 -18.93 -1.47
C ILE A 115 7.42 -19.66 -1.94
N PRO A 116 7.54 -20.00 -3.23
CA PRO A 116 8.75 -20.61 -3.79
C PRO A 116 10.00 -19.73 -3.65
N SER A 117 11.16 -20.33 -3.39
CA SER A 117 12.43 -19.59 -3.20
C SER A 117 12.84 -18.73 -4.38
N TRP A 118 12.49 -19.11 -5.61
CA TRP A 118 12.78 -18.31 -6.80
C TRP A 118 12.03 -16.96 -6.78
N VAL A 119 10.83 -16.92 -6.20
CA VAL A 119 10.05 -15.67 -6.04
C VAL A 119 10.83 -14.72 -5.15
N LYS A 120 11.31 -15.21 -4.00
CA LYS A 120 12.09 -14.40 -3.05
C LYS A 120 13.37 -13.85 -3.69
N ASN A 121 14.08 -14.66 -4.49
CA ASN A 121 15.33 -14.23 -5.11
C ASN A 121 15.13 -13.18 -6.20
N VAL A 122 14.21 -13.43 -7.13
CA VAL A 122 13.96 -12.51 -8.26
C VAL A 122 13.35 -11.20 -7.77
N PHE A 123 12.28 -11.29 -6.95
CA PHE A 123 11.61 -10.09 -6.46
C PHE A 123 12.38 -9.38 -5.35
N GLY A 124 13.23 -10.09 -4.60
CA GLY A 124 14.18 -9.46 -3.67
C GLY A 124 15.23 -8.61 -4.38
N TRP A 125 15.77 -9.06 -5.51
CA TRP A 125 16.68 -8.22 -6.33
C TRP A 125 15.96 -7.07 -7.02
N TYR A 126 14.72 -7.29 -7.46
CA TYR A 126 13.90 -6.24 -8.04
C TYR A 126 13.60 -5.13 -7.03
N TYR A 127 13.18 -5.52 -5.82
CA TYR A 127 12.93 -4.60 -4.72
C TYR A 127 14.15 -3.77 -4.31
N LEU A 128 15.34 -4.33 -4.49
CA LEU A 128 16.62 -3.68 -4.21
C LEU A 128 17.13 -2.80 -5.35
N ASP A 129 16.33 -2.57 -6.39
CA ASP A 129 16.75 -1.90 -7.63
C ASP A 129 18.02 -2.50 -8.27
N LYS A 130 18.32 -3.77 -7.97
CA LYS A 130 19.49 -4.49 -8.52
C LYS A 130 19.22 -5.03 -9.91
N ILE A 131 17.96 -5.22 -10.26
CA ILE A 131 17.51 -5.61 -11.59
C ILE A 131 16.34 -4.71 -11.98
N SER A 132 16.31 -4.30 -13.24
CA SER A 132 15.17 -3.56 -13.82
C SER A 132 13.96 -4.48 -14.01
N GLU A 133 12.81 -3.88 -14.35
CA GLU A 133 11.61 -4.61 -14.74
C GLU A 133 11.89 -5.62 -15.88
N ASP A 134 12.63 -5.20 -16.92
CA ASP A 134 13.10 -6.10 -17.99
C ASP A 134 13.98 -7.25 -17.48
N GLY A 135 14.77 -6.98 -16.43
CA GLY A 135 15.59 -7.98 -15.74
C GLY A 135 14.73 -9.02 -15.02
N VAL A 136 13.64 -8.61 -14.37
CA VAL A 136 12.66 -9.52 -13.77
C VAL A 136 12.03 -10.43 -14.82
N ILE A 137 11.56 -9.85 -15.92
CA ILE A 137 10.94 -10.62 -17.02
C ILE A 137 11.94 -11.65 -17.56
N SER A 138 13.19 -11.25 -17.75
CA SER A 138 14.25 -12.14 -18.24
C SER A 138 14.56 -13.28 -17.26
N ALA A 139 14.60 -12.99 -15.96
CA ALA A 139 14.81 -14.00 -14.92
C ALA A 139 13.65 -15.02 -14.85
N ILE A 140 12.40 -14.56 -14.94
CA ILE A 140 11.23 -15.45 -14.97
C ILE A 140 11.24 -16.35 -16.21
N LYS A 141 11.52 -15.79 -17.39
CA LYS A 141 11.67 -16.57 -18.65
C LYS A 141 12.76 -17.64 -18.51
N TYR A 142 13.89 -17.29 -17.90
CA TYR A 142 14.96 -18.25 -17.63
C TYR A 142 14.49 -19.37 -16.68
N LEU A 143 13.79 -19.05 -15.59
CA LEU A 143 13.28 -20.05 -14.64
C LEU A 143 12.25 -21.00 -15.27
N ILE A 144 11.39 -20.51 -16.16
CA ILE A 144 10.48 -21.34 -16.97
C ILE A 144 11.30 -22.29 -17.85
N SER A 145 12.31 -21.78 -18.57
CA SER A 145 13.17 -22.61 -19.43
C SER A 145 13.95 -23.70 -18.68
N LYS A 146 14.19 -23.51 -17.39
CA LYS A 146 14.85 -24.47 -16.50
C LYS A 146 13.87 -25.41 -15.80
N ASN A 147 12.57 -25.36 -16.13
CA ASN A 147 11.50 -26.13 -15.49
C ASN A 147 11.39 -25.89 -13.97
N VAL A 148 11.88 -24.75 -13.48
CA VAL A 148 11.71 -24.33 -12.08
C VAL A 148 10.32 -23.76 -11.86
N ILE A 149 9.79 -23.04 -12.87
CA ILE A 149 8.40 -22.61 -12.94
C ILE A 149 7.72 -23.49 -13.98
N LYS A 150 6.57 -24.06 -13.62
CA LYS A 150 5.69 -24.77 -14.55
C LYS A 150 4.47 -23.90 -14.83
N LEU A 151 4.13 -23.79 -16.10
CA LEU A 151 2.88 -23.19 -16.56
C LEU A 151 1.95 -24.37 -16.86
N ASP A 152 0.80 -24.40 -16.20
CA ASP A 152 -0.26 -25.38 -16.46
C ASP A 152 -1.19 -24.87 -17.58
#